data_AF-A0A1I2V3D4-F1
#
_entry.id   AF-A0A1I2V3D4-F1
#
_cell.length_a   1.000
_cell.length_b   1.000
_cell.length_c   1.000
_cell.angle_alpha   90.00
_cell.angle_beta   90.00
_cell.angle_gamma   90.00
#
_symmetry.space_group_name_H-M   'P 1'
#
loop_
_entity.id
_entity.type
_entity.pdbx_description
1 polymer ?
#
loop_
_entity_poly.entity_id
_entity_poly.type
_entity_poly.pdbx_seq_one_letter_code
_entity_poly.pdbx_strand_id
1 'polypeptide(L)'
;MHRPPTPDAEAALADELSAVRPALAAPYAAGLPGARAAVLSRLWRALAYEPMPWIARREPGADGLTLHLTDGRRLHGPRPDPYATTSYVTEVRLDNTVYERPARLMTDLGVPHATAFAVELDDSVASLALSRANQPAVGHQPLTSWEWEQRVVDGHPYHPNCRSRPGFSVAEQFAYGPEHRPVVELGLVGADDCLVRGEWPKWLRDEDRFLIPVHPWQLAHVLRTTPQEAVPAHPLMSLRTLALPDGPHVKTALSARLTSSVRDISVYSIETSATVSAFAEDMAARTDGLLHVTRTLGAVTAHSPDLAAVLRESPDVYAHPGERVLPVAALATTELPRSAAWLADFTRLALTVCLRLLDLGVALEAHGQNLLVVLSATGAPVRLVYRDLADIRVSPARLARHGIPAPALSGRIVTDDVTILRRKMFGSLIGGTLGATAGSSAVLREVLETVVRDLPRTPDLAVLLDEPLPTKALSLMRLSPETPGDIWAQLPNPFATQ
;
A
#
# COMPACT_ATOMS: atom_id res chain seq x y z
N MET A 1 -15.59 -33.01 21.19
CA MET A 1 -15.29 -31.90 22.12
C MET A 1 -15.36 -30.60 21.33
N HIS A 2 -16.49 -29.90 21.41
CA HIS A 2 -16.64 -28.57 20.82
C HIS A 2 -15.73 -27.60 21.58
N ARG A 3 -14.65 -27.17 20.92
CA ARG A 3 -13.94 -25.95 21.31
C ARG A 3 -14.96 -24.81 21.25
N PRO A 4 -15.08 -23.94 22.26
CA PRO A 4 -15.88 -22.74 22.11
C PRO A 4 -15.34 -21.95 20.91
N PRO A 5 -16.19 -21.32 20.08
CA PRO A 5 -15.70 -20.43 19.05
C PRO A 5 -14.85 -19.35 19.75
N THR A 6 -13.64 -19.13 19.25
CA THR A 6 -12.90 -17.89 19.53
C THR A 6 -13.87 -16.72 19.39
N PRO A 7 -13.86 -15.72 20.29
CA PRO A 7 -14.68 -14.54 20.10
C PRO A 7 -14.43 -14.02 18.69
N ASP A 8 -15.51 -13.94 17.92
CA ASP A 8 -15.56 -13.30 16.63
C ASP A 8 -14.91 -11.91 16.76
N ALA A 9 -13.89 -11.60 15.94
CA ALA A 9 -13.19 -10.32 16.03
C ALA A 9 -14.17 -9.15 15.87
N GLU A 10 -15.25 -9.36 15.11
CA GLU A 10 -16.31 -8.38 14.96
C GLU A 10 -17.05 -8.09 16.28
N ALA A 11 -17.27 -9.11 17.12
CA ALA A 11 -17.94 -8.98 18.42
C ALA A 11 -17.01 -8.40 19.49
N ALA A 12 -15.76 -8.88 19.54
CA ALA A 12 -14.76 -8.33 20.46
C ALA A 12 -14.53 -6.83 20.20
N LEU A 13 -14.46 -6.43 18.93
CA LEU A 13 -14.37 -5.02 18.56
C LEU A 13 -15.65 -4.26 18.94
N ALA A 14 -16.84 -4.83 18.74
CA ALA A 14 -18.10 -4.20 19.13
C ALA A 14 -18.18 -3.90 20.64
N ASP A 15 -17.73 -4.85 21.47
CA ASP A 15 -17.70 -4.71 22.92
C ASP A 15 -16.77 -3.57 23.35
N GLU A 16 -15.55 -3.53 22.80
CA GLU A 16 -14.60 -2.46 23.09
C GLU A 16 -15.10 -1.10 22.56
N LEU A 17 -15.67 -1.07 21.35
CA LEU A 17 -16.24 0.14 20.75
C LEU A 17 -17.38 0.71 21.60
N SER A 18 -18.21 -0.15 22.17
CA SER A 18 -19.31 0.25 23.04
C SER A 18 -18.81 0.93 24.32
N ALA A 19 -17.59 0.62 24.78
CA ALA A 19 -16.96 1.31 25.90
C ALA A 19 -16.28 2.63 25.49
N VAL A 20 -15.61 2.65 24.33
CA VAL A 20 -14.74 3.78 23.92
C VAL A 20 -15.51 4.89 23.16
N ARG A 21 -16.45 4.50 22.29
CA ARG A 21 -17.30 5.40 21.47
C ARG A 21 -18.70 4.78 21.25
N PRO A 22 -19.57 4.75 22.28
CA PRO A 22 -20.89 4.10 22.19
C PRO A 22 -21.76 4.54 20.99
N ALA A 23 -21.66 5.81 20.58
CA ALA A 23 -22.42 6.36 19.45
C ALA A 23 -22.09 5.69 18.10
N LEU A 24 -20.95 5.02 17.97
CA LEU A 24 -20.53 4.34 16.75
C LEU A 24 -20.94 2.86 16.68
N ALA A 25 -21.53 2.30 17.76
CA ALA A 25 -21.91 0.89 17.78
C ALA A 25 -22.95 0.53 16.69
N ALA A 26 -23.98 1.36 16.50
CA ALA A 26 -24.99 1.14 15.46
C ALA A 26 -24.44 1.34 14.03
N PRO A 27 -23.71 2.44 13.71
CA PRO A 27 -23.02 2.58 12.43
C PRO A 27 -22.05 1.43 12.11
N TYR A 28 -21.31 0.95 13.13
CA TYR A 28 -20.42 -0.19 13.00
C TYR A 28 -21.17 -1.46 12.59
N ALA A 29 -22.22 -1.81 13.33
CA ALA A 29 -23.06 -2.97 13.01
C ALA A 29 -23.67 -2.89 11.61
N ALA A 30 -24.13 -1.69 11.19
CA ALA A 30 -24.66 -1.45 9.86
C ALA A 30 -23.58 -1.56 8.75
N GLY A 31 -22.32 -1.27 9.06
CA GLY A 31 -21.19 -1.35 8.13
C GLY A 31 -20.63 -2.75 7.91
N LEU A 32 -20.90 -3.70 8.82
CA LEU A 32 -20.33 -5.06 8.78
C LEU A 32 -20.61 -5.83 7.48
N PRO A 33 -21.84 -5.88 6.94
CA PRO A 33 -22.10 -6.61 5.69
C PRO A 33 -21.25 -6.10 4.52
N GLY A 34 -21.13 -4.77 4.39
CA GLY A 34 -20.31 -4.16 3.35
C GLY A 34 -18.81 -4.38 3.57
N ALA A 35 -18.34 -4.46 4.81
CA ALA A 35 -16.95 -4.76 5.13
C ALA A 35 -16.60 -6.22 4.83
N ARG A 36 -17.49 -7.16 5.19
CA ARG A 36 -17.39 -8.58 4.83
C ARG A 36 -17.30 -8.76 3.32
N ALA A 37 -18.20 -8.14 2.56
CA ALA A 37 -18.19 -8.21 1.09
C ALA A 37 -16.89 -7.63 0.48
N ALA A 38 -16.34 -6.56 1.05
CA ALA A 38 -15.07 -5.99 0.59
C ALA A 38 -13.89 -6.95 0.79
N VAL A 39 -13.75 -7.52 2.00
CA VAL A 39 -12.69 -8.49 2.31
C VAL A 39 -12.90 -9.78 1.50
N LEU A 40 -14.14 -10.24 1.35
CA LEU A 40 -14.46 -11.44 0.56
C LEU A 40 -14.16 -11.25 -0.92
N SER A 41 -14.44 -10.08 -1.50
CA SER A 41 -14.12 -9.76 -2.90
C SER A 41 -12.62 -9.81 -3.15
N ARG A 42 -11.81 -9.28 -2.21
CA ARG A 42 -10.35 -9.30 -2.27
C ARG A 42 -9.79 -10.71 -2.10
N LEU A 43 -10.35 -11.50 -1.16
CA LEU A 43 -9.99 -12.89 -0.97
C LEU A 43 -10.34 -13.72 -2.21
N TRP A 44 -11.54 -13.54 -2.77
CA TRP A 44 -11.98 -14.24 -3.97
C TRP A 44 -11.07 -13.95 -5.15
N ARG A 45 -10.72 -12.67 -5.37
CA ARG A 45 -9.71 -12.28 -6.36
C ARG A 45 -8.39 -13.01 -6.14
N ALA A 46 -7.91 -13.08 -4.90
CA ALA A 46 -6.66 -13.79 -4.60
C ALA A 46 -6.76 -15.29 -4.92
N LEU A 47 -7.85 -15.96 -4.53
CA LEU A 47 -8.05 -17.38 -4.84
C LEU A 47 -8.19 -17.63 -6.36
N ALA A 48 -8.79 -16.68 -7.08
CA ALA A 48 -8.94 -16.75 -8.53
C ALA A 48 -7.62 -16.61 -9.30
N TYR A 49 -6.63 -15.88 -8.79
CA TYR A 49 -5.44 -15.50 -9.57
C TYR A 49 -4.09 -15.89 -8.95
N GLU A 50 -4.00 -16.06 -7.62
CA GLU A 50 -2.75 -16.44 -6.97
C GLU A 50 -2.48 -17.95 -7.09
N PRO A 51 -1.22 -18.39 -7.23
CA PRO A 51 -0.89 -19.80 -7.46
C PRO A 51 -0.95 -20.62 -6.16
N MET A 52 -2.13 -20.73 -5.56
CA MET A 52 -2.38 -21.53 -4.37
C MET A 52 -2.09 -23.02 -4.69
N PRO A 53 -1.20 -23.71 -3.94
CA PRO A 53 -0.78 -25.07 -4.27
C PRO A 53 -1.90 -26.12 -4.11
N TRP A 54 -2.97 -25.78 -3.40
CA TRP A 54 -4.13 -26.63 -3.15
C TRP A 54 -5.32 -26.35 -4.10
N ILE A 55 -5.16 -25.45 -5.07
CA ILE A 55 -6.12 -25.23 -6.16
C ILE A 55 -5.61 -25.98 -7.40
N ALA A 56 -6.24 -27.09 -7.73
CA ALA A 56 -5.83 -27.96 -8.83
C ALA A 56 -6.21 -27.39 -10.21
N ARG A 57 -7.40 -26.80 -10.33
CA ARG A 57 -7.90 -26.25 -11.59
C ARG A 57 -8.89 -25.11 -11.35
N ARG A 58 -8.89 -24.16 -12.28
CA ARG A 58 -9.85 -23.04 -12.35
C ARG A 58 -10.71 -23.23 -13.59
N GLU A 59 -12.02 -23.32 -13.41
CA GLU A 59 -12.97 -23.59 -14.48
C GLU A 59 -14.01 -22.47 -14.57
N PRO A 60 -13.90 -21.59 -15.58
CA PRO A 60 -14.93 -20.59 -15.88
C PRO A 60 -16.24 -21.29 -16.26
N GLY A 61 -17.35 -20.78 -15.75
CA GLY A 61 -18.71 -21.20 -16.11
C GLY A 61 -19.58 -20.02 -16.53
N ALA A 62 -20.82 -20.32 -16.92
CA ALA A 62 -21.81 -19.29 -17.27
C ALA A 62 -22.01 -18.29 -16.12
N ASP A 63 -22.17 -18.80 -14.89
CA ASP A 63 -22.56 -18.02 -13.71
C ASP A 63 -21.37 -17.59 -12.82
N GLY A 64 -20.13 -17.92 -13.19
CA GLY A 64 -18.97 -17.54 -12.38
C GLY A 64 -17.72 -18.36 -12.63
N LEU A 65 -16.94 -18.57 -11.57
CA LEU A 65 -15.71 -19.37 -11.58
C LEU A 65 -15.80 -20.48 -10.53
N THR A 66 -15.42 -21.71 -10.93
CA THR A 66 -15.27 -22.84 -10.01
C THR A 66 -13.79 -23.18 -9.84
N LEU A 67 -13.33 -23.20 -8.59
CA LEU A 67 -12.02 -23.66 -8.18
C LEU A 67 -12.15 -25.12 -7.72
N HIS A 68 -11.45 -26.02 -8.40
CA HIS A 68 -11.36 -27.42 -8.03
C HIS A 68 -10.17 -27.59 -7.09
N LEU A 69 -10.43 -28.03 -5.86
CA LEU A 69 -9.41 -28.19 -4.83
C LEU A 69 -8.75 -29.56 -4.95
N THR A 70 -7.50 -29.68 -4.48
CA THR A 70 -6.73 -30.94 -4.55
C THR A 70 -7.33 -32.06 -3.69
N ASP A 71 -8.20 -31.74 -2.74
CA ASP A 71 -8.90 -32.70 -1.89
C ASP A 71 -10.29 -33.12 -2.44
N GLY A 72 -10.65 -32.67 -3.65
CA GLY A 72 -11.89 -33.02 -4.33
C GLY A 72 -13.06 -32.06 -4.09
N ARG A 73 -12.95 -31.11 -3.15
CA ARG A 73 -13.99 -30.09 -2.92
C ARG A 73 -14.00 -29.04 -4.03
N ARG A 74 -15.13 -28.34 -4.16
CA ARG A 74 -15.35 -27.31 -5.19
C ARG A 74 -15.75 -25.99 -4.55
N LEU A 75 -14.94 -24.95 -4.77
CA LEU A 75 -15.26 -23.60 -4.34
C LEU A 75 -15.77 -22.79 -5.53
N HIS A 76 -16.99 -22.27 -5.44
CA HIS A 76 -17.65 -21.52 -6.51
C HIS A 76 -17.96 -20.08 -6.07
N GLY A 77 -17.81 -19.14 -6.99
CA GLY A 77 -18.12 -17.73 -6.76
C GLY A 77 -18.32 -16.97 -8.07
N PRO A 78 -18.65 -15.68 -8.00
CA PRO A 78 -18.92 -14.85 -9.18
C PRO A 78 -17.70 -14.74 -10.10
N ARG A 79 -17.90 -14.31 -11.35
CA ARG A 79 -16.80 -14.13 -12.30
C ARG A 79 -15.80 -13.09 -11.75
N PRO A 80 -14.52 -13.46 -11.55
CA PRO A 80 -13.56 -12.54 -10.96
C PRO A 80 -12.97 -11.60 -12.01
N ASP A 81 -12.87 -10.31 -11.68
CA ASP A 81 -12.08 -9.34 -12.45
C ASP A 81 -10.78 -9.01 -11.67
N PRO A 82 -9.59 -9.21 -12.26
CA PRO A 82 -8.31 -8.99 -11.58
C PRO A 82 -8.03 -7.52 -11.22
N TYR A 83 -8.77 -6.57 -11.80
CA TYR A 83 -8.60 -5.13 -11.55
C TYR A 83 -9.81 -4.48 -10.89
N ALA A 84 -10.89 -5.24 -10.66
CA ALA A 84 -12.06 -4.74 -9.94
C ALA A 84 -11.71 -4.27 -8.52
N THR A 85 -12.12 -3.05 -8.19
CA THR A 85 -11.97 -2.44 -6.87
C THR A 85 -13.27 -2.34 -6.08
N THR A 86 -14.40 -2.64 -6.73
CA THR A 86 -15.72 -2.68 -6.10
C THR A 86 -15.91 -3.94 -5.26
N SER A 87 -16.75 -3.85 -4.23
CA SER A 87 -17.17 -5.01 -3.43
C SER A 87 -18.38 -5.67 -4.08
N TYR A 88 -18.15 -6.68 -4.92
CA TYR A 88 -19.22 -7.38 -5.65
C TYR A 88 -19.47 -8.82 -5.18
N VAL A 89 -18.59 -9.37 -4.35
CA VAL A 89 -18.73 -10.73 -3.81
C VAL A 89 -19.35 -10.65 -2.42
N THR A 90 -20.63 -11.00 -2.31
CA THR A 90 -21.35 -11.09 -1.03
C THR A 90 -21.26 -12.49 -0.42
N GLU A 91 -21.13 -13.51 -1.27
CA GLU A 91 -21.00 -14.90 -0.85
C GLU A 91 -20.18 -15.74 -1.84
N VAL A 92 -19.65 -16.86 -1.37
CA VAL A 92 -19.10 -17.96 -2.16
C VAL A 92 -19.59 -19.29 -1.61
N ARG A 93 -19.53 -20.36 -2.41
CA ARG A 93 -20.02 -21.68 -2.03
C ARG A 93 -18.93 -22.74 -2.09
N LEU A 94 -18.62 -23.37 -0.95
CA LEU A 94 -17.78 -24.55 -0.89
C LEU A 94 -18.69 -25.78 -0.86
N ASP A 95 -18.71 -26.55 -1.95
CA ASP A 95 -19.65 -27.63 -2.22
C ASP A 95 -21.11 -27.19 -2.06
N ASN A 96 -21.76 -27.54 -0.94
CA ASN A 96 -23.16 -27.17 -0.66
C ASN A 96 -23.30 -26.10 0.42
N THR A 97 -22.19 -25.58 0.95
CA THR A 97 -22.18 -24.63 2.06
C THR A 97 -21.86 -23.22 1.55
N VAL A 98 -22.71 -22.26 1.89
CA VAL A 98 -22.55 -20.83 1.55
C VAL A 98 -21.74 -20.11 2.63
N TYR A 99 -20.83 -19.23 2.19
CA TYR A 99 -19.96 -18.42 3.03
C TYR A 99 -20.03 -16.95 2.65
N GLU A 100 -20.53 -16.13 3.57
CA GLU A 100 -20.45 -14.66 3.51
C GLU A 100 -19.26 -14.11 4.31
N ARG A 101 -18.72 -14.93 5.22
CA ARG A 101 -17.64 -14.54 6.14
C ARG A 101 -16.30 -15.12 5.69
N PRO A 102 -15.32 -14.28 5.28
CA PRO A 102 -14.01 -14.73 4.80
C PRO A 102 -13.25 -15.62 5.78
N ALA A 103 -13.29 -15.29 7.07
CA ALA A 103 -12.61 -16.05 8.12
C ALA A 103 -13.18 -17.47 8.25
N ARG A 104 -14.51 -17.61 8.19
CA ARG A 104 -15.18 -18.92 8.23
C ARG A 104 -14.85 -19.76 6.99
N LEU A 105 -14.85 -19.13 5.81
CA LEU A 105 -14.43 -19.79 4.56
C LEU A 105 -13.01 -20.36 4.69
N MET A 106 -12.05 -19.54 5.12
CA MET A 106 -10.66 -20.00 5.27
C MET A 106 -10.52 -21.09 6.32
N THR A 107 -11.25 -20.98 7.44
CA THR A 107 -11.26 -22.00 8.49
C THR A 107 -11.73 -23.35 7.95
N ASP A 108 -12.85 -23.36 7.21
CA ASP A 108 -13.45 -24.59 6.67
C ASP A 108 -12.69 -25.13 5.45
N LEU A 109 -12.00 -24.27 4.69
CA LEU A 109 -11.03 -24.70 3.68
C LEU A 109 -9.91 -25.53 4.32
N GLY A 110 -9.55 -25.29 5.58
CA GLY A 110 -8.65 -26.19 6.34
C GLY A 110 -7.25 -26.36 5.71
N VAL A 111 -6.81 -25.40 4.90
CA VAL A 111 -5.49 -25.41 4.25
C VAL A 111 -4.39 -25.00 5.22
N PRO A 112 -3.10 -25.32 4.96
CA PRO A 112 -2.01 -24.91 5.83
C PRO A 112 -2.05 -23.41 6.16
N HIS A 113 -1.83 -23.08 7.44
CA HIS A 113 -1.85 -21.71 7.99
C HIS A 113 -3.20 -20.96 7.88
N ALA A 114 -4.28 -21.61 7.43
CA ALA A 114 -5.58 -20.97 7.26
C ALA A 114 -6.16 -20.39 8.57
N THR A 115 -5.93 -21.03 9.72
CA THR A 115 -6.43 -20.54 11.01
C THR A 115 -5.87 -19.15 11.34
N ALA A 116 -4.56 -18.94 11.18
CA ALA A 116 -3.93 -17.65 11.45
C ALA A 116 -4.38 -16.59 10.43
N PHE A 117 -4.49 -16.97 9.15
CA PHE A 117 -4.99 -16.08 8.11
C PHE A 117 -6.46 -15.71 8.31
N ALA A 118 -7.29 -16.64 8.81
CA ALA A 118 -8.69 -16.40 9.15
C ALA A 118 -8.83 -15.35 10.26
N VAL A 119 -7.99 -15.38 11.29
CA VAL A 119 -7.97 -14.33 12.34
C VAL A 119 -7.68 -12.96 11.73
N GLU A 120 -6.65 -12.87 10.87
CA GLU A 120 -6.31 -11.59 10.22
C GLU A 120 -7.43 -11.09 9.28
N LEU A 121 -8.15 -11.99 8.62
CA LEU A 121 -9.31 -11.65 7.79
C LEU A 121 -10.45 -11.08 8.63
N ASP A 122 -10.76 -11.71 9.77
CA ASP A 122 -11.81 -11.27 10.68
C ASP A 122 -11.47 -9.89 11.30
N ASP A 123 -10.22 -9.71 11.74
CA ASP A 123 -9.71 -8.42 12.21
C ASP A 123 -9.82 -7.32 11.14
N SER A 124 -9.56 -7.68 9.87
CA SER A 124 -9.65 -6.76 8.75
C SER A 124 -11.10 -6.37 8.44
N VAL A 125 -12.06 -7.30 8.57
CA VAL A 125 -13.50 -7.00 8.45
C VAL A 125 -13.93 -6.04 9.56
N ALA A 126 -13.63 -6.39 10.81
CA ALA A 126 -14.00 -5.58 11.97
C ALA A 126 -13.39 -4.18 11.89
N SER A 127 -12.09 -4.07 11.63
CA SER A 127 -11.41 -2.77 11.54
C SER A 127 -11.92 -1.95 10.35
N LEU A 128 -12.22 -2.56 9.20
CA LEU A 128 -12.81 -1.85 8.06
C LEU A 128 -14.21 -1.31 8.36
N ALA A 129 -15.05 -2.09 9.06
CA ALA A 129 -16.36 -1.62 9.49
C ALA A 129 -16.24 -0.44 10.47
N LEU A 130 -15.27 -0.49 11.40
CA LEU A 130 -14.96 0.62 12.30
C LEU A 130 -14.51 1.87 11.54
N SER A 131 -13.59 1.69 10.58
CA SER A 131 -13.12 2.76 9.68
C SER A 131 -14.29 3.44 8.99
N ARG A 132 -15.20 2.68 8.37
CA ARG A 132 -16.38 3.22 7.66
C ARG A 132 -17.40 3.87 8.60
N ALA A 133 -17.61 3.30 9.78
CA ALA A 133 -18.55 3.82 10.79
C ALA A 133 -18.15 5.21 11.30
N ASN A 134 -16.85 5.48 11.40
CA ASN A 134 -16.32 6.76 11.90
C ASN A 134 -16.10 7.80 10.80
N GLN A 135 -16.72 7.67 9.62
CA GLN A 135 -16.58 8.68 8.57
C GLN A 135 -17.50 9.87 8.80
N PRO A 136 -17.02 11.11 8.58
CA PRO A 136 -17.84 12.30 8.76
C PRO A 136 -18.93 12.37 7.69
N ALA A 137 -20.10 12.91 8.05
CA ALA A 137 -21.23 13.05 7.12
C ALA A 137 -20.95 14.08 5.99
N VAL A 138 -20.15 15.11 6.29
CA VAL A 138 -19.72 16.14 5.34
C VAL A 138 -18.21 16.30 5.44
N GLY A 139 -17.50 16.13 4.32
CA GLY A 139 -16.06 16.37 4.24
C GLY A 139 -15.76 17.78 3.72
N HIS A 140 -14.79 18.46 4.31
CA HIS A 140 -14.23 19.71 3.76
C HIS A 140 -13.27 19.39 2.61
N GLN A 141 -13.17 20.26 1.61
CA GLN A 141 -12.24 20.06 0.50
C GLN A 141 -10.79 20.01 1.00
N PRO A 142 -10.00 18.97 0.68
CA PRO A 142 -8.61 18.89 1.13
C PRO A 142 -7.78 19.97 0.46
N LEU A 143 -6.93 20.61 1.25
CA LEU A 143 -5.99 21.64 0.82
C LEU A 143 -4.57 21.08 0.70
N THR A 144 -4.23 20.11 1.54
CA THR A 144 -2.89 19.51 1.64
C THR A 144 -2.90 18.04 1.23
N SER A 145 -1.73 17.51 0.85
CA SER A 145 -1.61 16.10 0.46
C SER A 145 -1.98 15.12 1.59
N TRP A 146 -1.71 15.47 2.85
CA TRP A 146 -2.02 14.58 3.98
C TRP A 146 -3.52 14.45 4.25
N GLU A 147 -4.31 15.50 4.00
CA GLU A 147 -5.77 15.45 4.14
C GLU A 147 -6.39 14.48 3.12
N TRP A 148 -5.82 14.40 1.91
CA TRP A 148 -6.21 13.37 0.93
C TRP A 148 -5.91 11.96 1.41
N GLU A 149 -4.80 11.75 2.11
CA GLU A 149 -4.46 10.43 2.66
C GLU A 149 -5.44 9.97 3.73
N GLN A 150 -5.89 10.88 4.59
CA GLN A 150 -6.84 10.55 5.65
C GLN A 150 -8.26 10.27 5.14
N ARG A 151 -8.54 10.54 3.85
CA ARG A 151 -9.79 10.15 3.17
C ARG A 151 -9.77 8.73 2.64
N VAL A 152 -8.62 8.05 2.62
CA VAL A 152 -8.53 6.66 2.15
C VAL A 152 -8.98 5.72 3.27
N VAL A 153 -10.25 5.34 3.23
CA VAL A 153 -10.91 4.52 4.26
C VAL A 153 -10.76 3.01 4.01
N ASP A 154 -10.86 2.57 2.77
CA ASP A 154 -10.93 1.14 2.45
C ASP A 154 -9.58 0.41 2.41
N GLY A 155 -8.48 1.15 2.41
CA GLY A 155 -7.12 0.63 2.38
C GLY A 155 -6.69 0.10 1.01
N HIS A 156 -5.80 -0.89 1.00
CA HIS A 156 -5.30 -1.48 -0.24
C HIS A 156 -6.42 -2.15 -1.04
N PRO A 157 -6.59 -1.85 -2.34
CA PRO A 157 -7.75 -2.29 -3.12
C PRO A 157 -7.85 -3.81 -3.26
N TYR A 158 -6.71 -4.51 -3.28
CA TYR A 158 -6.63 -5.95 -3.56
C TYR A 158 -6.22 -6.84 -2.39
N HIS A 159 -5.76 -6.30 -1.27
CA HIS A 159 -5.24 -7.12 -0.17
C HIS A 159 -6.40 -7.39 0.81
N PRO A 160 -6.79 -8.65 1.07
CA PRO A 160 -7.94 -8.90 1.94
C PRO A 160 -7.70 -8.44 3.39
N ASN A 161 -6.45 -8.53 3.88
CA ASN A 161 -6.06 -8.13 5.24
C ASN A 161 -5.59 -6.66 5.33
N CYS A 162 -5.99 -5.78 4.41
CA CYS A 162 -5.45 -4.42 4.35
C CYS A 162 -5.79 -3.55 5.58
N ARG A 163 -6.79 -3.94 6.37
CA ARG A 163 -7.17 -3.29 7.63
C ARG A 163 -6.91 -4.17 8.85
N SER A 164 -6.25 -5.31 8.70
CA SER A 164 -5.81 -6.10 9.85
C SER A 164 -4.70 -5.36 10.60
N ARG A 165 -4.91 -5.19 11.91
CA ARG A 165 -3.99 -4.49 12.84
C ARG A 165 -3.87 -5.29 14.15
N PRO A 166 -3.31 -6.51 14.09
CA PRO A 166 -3.17 -7.33 15.29
C PRO A 166 -2.36 -6.57 16.36
N GLY A 167 -2.90 -6.53 17.57
CA GLY A 167 -2.30 -5.82 18.71
C GLY A 167 -2.70 -4.36 18.86
N PHE A 168 -3.61 -3.83 18.03
CA PHE A 168 -4.21 -2.50 18.24
C PHE A 168 -5.57 -2.65 18.91
N SER A 169 -5.78 -1.90 19.99
CA SER A 169 -7.11 -1.71 20.58
C SER A 169 -7.98 -0.76 19.73
N VAL A 170 -9.30 -0.77 19.91
CA VAL A 170 -10.20 0.22 19.28
C VAL A 170 -9.79 1.65 19.59
N ALA A 171 -9.39 1.93 20.84
CA ALA A 171 -8.91 3.25 21.22
C ALA A 171 -7.65 3.66 20.43
N GLU A 172 -6.73 2.72 20.20
CA GLU A 172 -5.51 2.96 19.42
C GLU A 172 -5.78 3.11 17.93
N GLN A 173 -6.75 2.37 17.39
CA GLN A 173 -7.19 2.57 16.01
C GLN A 173 -7.73 3.99 15.81
N PHE A 174 -8.52 4.52 16.75
CA PHE A 174 -8.94 5.91 16.72
C PHE A 174 -7.80 6.91 16.89
N ALA A 175 -6.86 6.61 17.79
CA ALA A 175 -5.75 7.51 18.11
C ALA A 175 -4.70 7.60 16.98
N TYR A 176 -4.50 6.53 16.20
CA TYR A 176 -3.37 6.42 15.28
C TYR A 176 -3.76 6.17 13.81
N GLY A 177 -4.96 5.64 13.55
CA GLY A 177 -5.41 5.29 12.20
C GLY A 177 -5.72 6.54 11.36
N PRO A 178 -5.11 6.74 10.18
CA PRO A 178 -5.30 7.95 9.36
C PRO A 178 -6.75 8.16 8.94
N GLU A 179 -7.51 7.09 8.72
CA GLU A 179 -8.93 7.15 8.35
C GLU A 179 -9.86 7.68 9.47
N HIS A 180 -9.35 7.76 10.70
CA HIS A 180 -10.03 8.38 11.84
C HIS A 180 -9.65 9.86 12.01
N ARG A 181 -8.73 10.36 11.18
CA ARG A 181 -8.19 11.73 11.15
C ARG A 181 -7.71 12.25 12.52
N PRO A 182 -6.90 11.49 13.28
CA PRO A 182 -6.35 12.00 14.53
C PRO A 182 -5.23 13.01 14.28
N VAL A 183 -4.89 13.73 15.34
CA VAL A 183 -3.55 14.31 15.53
C VAL A 183 -2.80 13.35 16.44
N VAL A 184 -1.61 12.92 16.02
CA VAL A 184 -0.74 12.00 16.77
C VAL A 184 0.41 12.79 17.38
N GLU A 185 0.57 12.66 18.69
CA GLU A 185 1.66 13.29 19.44
C GLU A 185 2.93 12.44 19.37
N LEU A 186 3.84 12.72 18.44
CA LEU A 186 5.10 11.99 18.30
C LEU A 186 6.03 12.31 19.46
N GLY A 187 6.35 11.31 20.29
CA GLY A 187 7.23 11.51 21.44
C GLY A 187 8.70 11.61 21.02
N LEU A 188 9.45 12.52 21.64
CA LEU A 188 10.88 12.70 21.40
C LEU A 188 11.70 11.90 22.43
N VAL A 189 12.51 10.96 21.94
CA VAL A 189 13.40 10.12 22.76
C VAL A 189 14.85 10.50 22.48
N GLY A 190 15.57 10.87 23.54
CA GLY A 190 17.01 11.18 23.44
C GLY A 190 17.87 9.92 23.31
N ALA A 191 18.84 9.96 22.40
CA ALA A 191 19.83 8.91 22.18
C ALA A 191 21.21 9.52 21.88
N ASP A 192 22.27 8.89 22.38
CA ASP A 192 23.63 9.44 22.31
C ASP A 192 24.38 8.86 21.11
N ASP A 193 24.62 7.55 21.11
CA ASP A 193 25.29 6.81 20.03
C ASP A 193 24.32 6.51 18.89
N CYS A 194 24.28 7.41 17.90
CA CYS A 194 23.38 7.32 16.76
C CYS A 194 24.14 7.29 15.43
N LEU A 195 23.69 6.41 14.53
CA LEU A 195 23.96 6.51 13.11
C LEU A 195 23.08 7.61 12.50
N VAL A 196 23.69 8.66 11.97
CA VAL A 196 23.01 9.76 11.29
C VAL A 196 23.45 9.87 9.83
N ARG A 197 22.50 10.15 8.94
CA ARG A 197 22.71 10.49 7.52
C ARG A 197 21.88 11.71 7.15
N GLY A 198 22.37 12.50 6.20
CA GLY A 198 21.74 13.77 5.82
C GLY A 198 21.86 14.84 6.91
N GLU A 199 20.99 15.85 6.86
CA GLU A 199 20.95 16.94 7.82
C GLU A 199 19.88 16.69 8.89
N TRP A 200 20.32 16.24 10.07
CA TRP A 200 19.42 16.11 11.22
C TRP A 200 19.24 17.46 11.91
N PRO A 201 18.01 17.99 12.02
CA PRO A 201 17.76 19.39 12.34
C PRO A 201 18.10 19.71 13.81
N LYS A 202 18.50 20.95 14.06
CA LYS A 202 18.92 21.42 15.39
C LYS A 202 17.83 21.31 16.45
N TRP A 203 16.56 21.47 16.07
CA TRP A 203 15.42 21.34 17.01
C TRP A 203 15.13 19.89 17.41
N LEU A 204 15.75 18.90 16.74
CA LEU A 204 15.76 17.49 17.14
C LEU A 204 17.11 17.10 17.77
N ARG A 205 17.71 18.04 18.51
CA ARG A 205 18.91 17.82 19.31
C ARG A 205 18.72 18.46 20.67
N ASP A 206 19.26 17.81 21.69
CA ASP A 206 19.32 18.31 23.05
C ASP A 206 20.77 18.18 23.52
N GLU A 207 21.46 19.32 23.61
CA GLU A 207 22.92 19.40 23.76
C GLU A 207 23.65 18.52 22.72
N ASP A 208 24.35 17.48 23.17
CA ASP A 208 25.08 16.52 22.33
C ASP A 208 24.23 15.30 21.92
N ARG A 209 22.97 15.21 22.38
CA ARG A 209 22.08 14.06 22.16
C ARG A 209 21.17 14.28 20.95
N PHE A 210 20.85 13.20 20.24
CA PHE A 210 19.84 13.22 19.18
C PHE A 210 18.46 12.94 19.75
N LEU A 211 17.48 13.79 19.43
CA LEU A 211 16.08 13.53 19.71
C LEU A 211 15.47 12.80 18.51
N ILE A 212 15.01 11.56 18.74
CA ILE A 212 14.38 10.72 17.72
C ILE A 212 12.86 10.79 17.94
N PRO A 213 12.06 11.25 16.95
CA PRO A 213 10.62 11.15 17.01
C PRO A 213 10.15 9.69 16.95
N VAL A 214 9.31 9.29 17.89
CA VAL A 214 8.82 7.92 18.05
C VAL A 214 7.28 7.92 18.10
N HIS A 215 6.68 6.97 17.38
CA HIS A 215 5.24 6.77 17.40
C HIS A 215 4.76 6.35 18.79
N PRO A 216 3.64 6.88 19.33
CA PRO A 216 3.13 6.53 20.66
C PRO A 216 2.93 5.04 20.92
N TRP A 217 2.41 4.30 19.92
CA TRP A 217 2.32 2.83 20.00
C TRP A 217 3.70 2.17 20.22
N GLN A 218 4.75 2.64 19.53
CA GLN A 218 6.12 2.11 19.68
C GLN A 218 6.67 2.41 21.09
N LEU A 219 6.39 3.61 21.64
CA LEU A 219 6.75 3.98 23.01
C LEU A 219 6.07 3.07 24.04
N ALA A 220 4.77 2.83 23.90
CA ALA A 220 3.98 2.05 24.85
C ALA A 220 4.29 0.54 24.79
N HIS A 221 4.40 -0.03 23.60
CA HIS A 221 4.41 -1.48 23.41
C HIS A 221 5.81 -2.09 23.22
N VAL A 222 6.76 -1.32 22.69
CA VAL A 222 8.10 -1.81 22.33
C VAL A 222 9.16 -1.23 23.25
N LEU A 223 9.30 0.10 23.28
CA LEU A 223 10.37 0.76 24.04
C LEU A 223 10.05 0.87 25.54
N ARG A 224 8.76 0.88 25.90
CA ARG A 224 8.25 1.03 27.28
C ARG A 224 8.88 2.21 28.02
N THR A 225 8.92 3.35 27.35
CA THR A 225 9.54 4.58 27.85
C THR A 225 8.61 5.77 27.66
N THR A 226 8.83 6.81 28.46
CA THR A 226 8.12 8.09 28.36
C THR A 226 8.96 9.07 27.56
N PRO A 227 8.37 9.77 26.58
CA PRO A 227 9.12 10.77 25.81
C PRO A 227 9.38 12.02 26.66
N GLN A 228 10.40 12.80 26.27
CA GLN A 228 10.72 14.07 26.94
C GLN A 228 9.70 15.15 26.60
N GLU A 229 9.34 15.20 25.31
CA GLU A 229 8.37 16.12 24.73
C GLU A 229 7.59 15.38 23.64
N ALA A 230 6.53 16.00 23.12
CA ALA A 230 5.81 15.46 21.97
C ALA A 230 5.56 16.54 20.90
N VAL A 231 5.51 16.10 19.64
CA VAL A 231 5.27 16.95 18.48
C VAL A 231 4.00 16.48 17.76
N PRO A 232 3.00 17.34 17.57
CA PRO A 232 1.77 16.96 16.88
C PRO A 232 2.03 16.72 15.40
N ALA A 233 1.46 15.63 14.87
CA ALA A 233 1.61 15.25 13.47
C ALA A 233 0.37 14.52 12.93
N HIS A 234 0.13 14.60 11.63
CA HIS A 234 -1.00 13.95 10.96
C HIS A 234 -0.55 12.62 10.34
N PRO A 235 -1.07 11.46 10.77
CA PRO A 235 -0.69 10.18 10.19
C PRO A 235 -1.13 10.09 8.73
N LEU A 236 -0.24 9.57 7.90
CA LEU A 236 -0.45 9.26 6.49
C LEU A 236 -0.90 7.78 6.34
N MET A 237 -1.21 7.33 5.12
CA MET A 237 -1.76 5.98 4.87
C MET A 237 -0.92 4.82 5.46
N SER A 238 0.38 5.04 5.64
CA SER A 238 1.30 4.05 6.22
C SER A 238 1.20 3.89 7.75
N LEU A 239 0.40 4.72 8.44
CA LEU A 239 0.30 4.92 9.91
C LEU A 239 1.57 5.48 10.57
N ARG A 240 2.75 5.01 10.14
CA ARG A 240 4.05 5.36 10.72
C ARG A 240 4.79 6.49 10.02
N THR A 241 4.21 7.04 8.96
CA THR A 241 4.70 8.28 8.35
C THR A 241 3.69 9.36 8.68
N LEU A 242 4.15 10.47 9.21
CA LEU A 242 3.30 11.54 9.69
C LEU A 242 3.74 12.88 9.11
N ALA A 243 2.78 13.71 8.73
CA ALA A 243 3.03 15.07 8.26
C ALA A 243 3.05 16.03 9.45
N LEU A 244 4.13 16.82 9.59
CA LEU A 244 4.15 17.93 10.52
C LEU A 244 3.36 19.12 9.94
N PRO A 245 2.65 19.92 10.77
CA PRO A 245 1.74 20.98 10.31
C PRO A 245 2.31 21.97 9.28
N ASP A 246 3.61 22.26 9.29
CA ASP A 246 4.27 23.17 8.34
C ASP A 246 5.70 22.70 8.03
N GLY A 247 5.90 21.39 7.89
CA GLY A 247 7.24 20.81 7.90
C GLY A 247 7.43 19.53 7.08
N PRO A 248 8.55 18.84 7.30
CA PRO A 248 8.81 17.57 6.65
C PRO A 248 7.86 16.49 7.12
N HIS A 249 7.79 15.41 6.35
CA HIS A 249 7.19 14.17 6.79
C HIS A 249 8.18 13.39 7.66
N VAL A 250 7.71 12.83 8.77
CA VAL A 250 8.49 11.99 9.70
C VAL A 250 8.04 10.55 9.55
N LYS A 251 8.94 9.65 9.12
CA LYS A 251 8.71 8.21 9.10
C LYS A 251 9.37 7.60 10.34
N THR A 252 8.59 7.02 11.23
CA THR A 252 9.06 6.43 12.49
C THR A 252 9.12 4.90 12.39
N ALA A 253 9.91 4.26 13.26
CA ALA A 253 9.72 2.84 13.54
C ALA A 253 8.31 2.58 14.10
N LEU A 254 7.71 1.46 13.70
CA LEU A 254 6.47 0.94 14.23
C LEU A 254 6.50 -0.59 14.10
N SER A 255 7.01 -1.29 15.10
CA SER A 255 7.22 -2.75 15.07
C SER A 255 5.91 -3.56 15.18
N ALA A 256 4.79 -2.95 14.82
CA ALA A 256 3.52 -3.61 14.57
C ALA A 256 3.47 -4.25 13.18
N ARG A 257 2.74 -5.36 13.07
CA ARG A 257 2.40 -5.95 11.77
C ARG A 257 1.26 -5.18 11.15
N LEU A 258 1.55 -4.48 10.05
CA LEU A 258 0.53 -3.80 9.24
C LEU A 258 0.50 -4.44 7.86
N THR A 259 -0.64 -5.05 7.54
CA THR A 259 -0.85 -5.93 6.38
C THR A 259 0.05 -7.16 6.42
N SER A 260 1.01 -7.29 5.49
CA SER A 260 1.86 -8.49 5.36
C SER A 260 3.22 -8.39 6.06
N SER A 261 3.57 -7.24 6.65
CA SER A 261 4.94 -7.00 7.15
C SER A 261 4.96 -6.23 8.46
N VAL A 262 5.97 -6.51 9.29
CA VAL A 262 6.34 -5.65 10.42
C VAL A 262 6.91 -4.34 9.86
N ARG A 263 6.56 -3.21 10.48
CA ARG A 263 6.90 -1.88 9.96
C ARG A 263 8.03 -1.22 10.74
N ASP A 264 9.14 -1.93 10.86
CA ASP A 264 10.41 -1.42 11.34
C ASP A 264 11.16 -0.58 10.29
N ILE A 265 12.25 0.07 10.69
CA ILE A 265 13.17 0.74 9.76
C ILE A 265 14.54 0.10 9.91
N SER A 266 14.95 -0.70 8.92
CA SER A 266 16.26 -1.35 8.96
C SER A 266 17.41 -0.34 9.03
N VAL A 267 18.46 -0.69 9.78
CA VAL A 267 19.70 0.11 9.87
C VAL A 267 20.29 0.34 8.48
N TYR A 268 20.28 -0.68 7.61
CA TYR A 268 20.71 -0.57 6.22
C TYR A 268 19.99 0.53 5.43
N SER A 269 18.67 0.69 5.64
CA SER A 269 17.90 1.77 5.01
C SER A 269 18.29 3.15 5.52
N ILE A 270 18.74 3.28 6.77
CA ILE A 270 19.29 4.53 7.30
C ILE A 270 20.67 4.80 6.67
N GLU A 271 21.57 3.82 6.68
CA GLU A 271 22.94 3.93 6.15
C GLU A 271 22.98 4.43 4.70
N THR A 272 22.08 3.91 3.87
CA THR A 272 22.03 4.15 2.42
C THR A 272 21.09 5.29 2.01
N SER A 273 20.32 5.86 2.96
CA SER A 273 19.25 6.82 2.68
C SER A 273 19.69 8.03 1.85
N ALA A 274 20.81 8.66 2.20
CA ALA A 274 21.33 9.83 1.49
C ALA A 274 21.76 9.48 0.04
N THR A 275 22.46 8.35 -0.15
CA THR A 275 22.89 7.87 -1.47
C THR A 275 21.70 7.56 -2.37
N VAL A 276 20.71 6.85 -1.84
CA VAL A 276 19.49 6.52 -2.60
C VAL A 276 18.71 7.79 -2.94
N SER A 277 18.63 8.75 -2.02
CA SER A 277 17.93 10.03 -2.24
C SER A 277 18.57 10.85 -3.35
N ALA A 278 19.89 11.06 -3.30
CA ALA A 278 20.61 11.82 -4.32
C ALA A 278 20.52 11.13 -5.70
N PHE A 279 20.69 9.81 -5.74
CA PHE A 279 20.55 9.04 -6.97
C PHE A 279 19.13 9.14 -7.57
N ALA A 280 18.10 9.04 -6.73
CA ALA A 280 16.72 9.15 -7.21
C ALA A 280 16.42 10.56 -7.77
N GLU A 281 16.99 11.61 -7.18
CA GLU A 281 16.85 12.99 -7.65
C GLU A 281 17.50 13.17 -9.04
N ASP A 282 18.73 12.67 -9.21
CA ASP A 282 19.42 12.68 -10.50
C ASP A 282 18.64 11.94 -11.60
N MET A 283 18.00 10.83 -11.24
CA MET A 283 17.17 10.06 -12.17
C MET A 283 15.85 10.76 -12.48
N ALA A 284 15.23 11.42 -11.50
CA ALA A 284 14.02 12.22 -11.71
C ALA A 284 14.28 13.41 -12.65
N ALA A 285 15.45 14.06 -12.54
CA ALA A 285 15.85 15.15 -13.44
C ALA A 285 15.91 14.73 -14.93
N ARG A 286 16.04 13.43 -15.22
CA ARG A 286 16.05 12.86 -16.58
C ARG A 286 14.65 12.57 -17.15
N THR A 287 13.59 13.04 -16.48
CA THR A 287 12.20 12.80 -16.87
C THR A 287 11.51 14.03 -17.48
N ASP A 288 12.27 15.04 -17.92
CA ASP A 288 11.75 16.28 -18.51
C ASP A 288 10.75 17.02 -17.59
N GLY A 289 10.98 16.95 -16.27
CA GLY A 289 10.12 17.57 -15.25
C GLY A 289 8.81 16.83 -14.98
N LEU A 290 8.60 15.65 -15.57
CA LEU A 290 7.40 14.84 -15.38
C LEU A 290 7.39 14.07 -14.04
N LEU A 291 8.53 13.93 -13.39
CA LEU A 291 8.67 13.30 -12.08
C LEU A 291 9.52 14.14 -11.13
N HIS A 292 9.05 14.27 -9.89
CA HIS A 292 9.86 14.64 -8.74
C HIS A 292 9.95 13.47 -7.75
N VAL A 293 10.98 13.47 -6.92
CA VAL A 293 11.13 12.52 -5.82
C VAL A 293 11.27 13.29 -4.51
N THR A 294 10.47 12.95 -3.51
CA THR A 294 10.62 13.51 -2.17
C THR A 294 11.95 13.08 -1.56
N ARG A 295 12.85 14.03 -1.27
CA ARG A 295 14.20 13.71 -0.78
C ARG A 295 14.16 13.29 0.69
N THR A 296 15.12 12.45 1.07
CA THR A 296 15.44 12.21 2.48
C THR A 296 16.29 13.36 3.00
N LEU A 297 15.72 14.17 3.90
CA LEU A 297 16.40 15.31 4.51
C LEU A 297 17.40 14.86 5.57
N GLY A 298 17.00 13.88 6.38
CA GLY A 298 17.82 13.30 7.44
C GLY A 298 17.29 11.94 7.86
N ALA A 299 18.16 11.07 8.35
CA ALA A 299 17.81 9.75 8.84
C ALA A 299 18.67 9.42 10.06
N VAL A 300 18.06 8.84 11.08
CA VAL A 300 18.72 8.50 12.35
C VAL A 300 18.29 7.13 12.85
N THR A 301 19.19 6.42 13.50
CA THR A 301 18.88 5.24 14.32
C THR A 301 19.88 5.11 15.47
N ALA A 302 19.39 4.63 16.61
CA ALA A 302 20.23 4.19 17.73
C ALA A 302 20.72 2.74 17.50
N HIS A 303 21.20 2.46 16.29
CA HIS A 303 21.66 1.13 15.84
C HIS A 303 20.62 0.00 16.02
N SER A 304 19.34 0.35 16.08
CA SER A 304 18.24 -0.58 16.29
C SER A 304 17.06 -0.27 15.36
N PRO A 305 16.44 -1.29 14.75
CA PRO A 305 15.25 -1.11 13.93
C PRO A 305 14.03 -0.61 14.71
N ASP A 306 14.05 -0.75 16.04
CA ASP A 306 12.97 -0.31 16.94
C ASP A 306 13.04 1.18 17.31
N LEU A 307 14.21 1.81 17.13
CA LEU A 307 14.44 3.24 17.40
C LEU A 307 15.16 3.88 16.21
N ALA A 308 14.36 4.28 15.23
CA ALA A 308 14.81 4.90 14.00
C ALA A 308 13.75 5.87 13.47
N ALA A 309 14.20 6.94 12.81
CA ALA A 309 13.34 7.90 12.15
C ALA A 309 13.97 8.43 10.86
N VAL A 310 13.13 8.79 9.89
CA VAL A 310 13.54 9.41 8.63
C VAL A 310 12.70 10.67 8.39
N LEU A 311 13.37 11.81 8.21
CA LEU A 311 12.78 13.05 7.75
C LEU A 311 12.81 13.09 6.23
N ARG A 312 11.67 13.42 5.63
CA ARG A 312 11.49 13.48 4.19
C ARG A 312 10.78 14.77 3.82
N GLU A 313 11.09 15.31 2.65
CA GLU A 313 10.32 16.44 2.12
C GLU A 313 8.82 16.12 2.05
N SER A 314 8.00 17.14 2.34
CA SER A 314 6.59 17.09 2.00
C SER A 314 6.46 17.07 0.47
N PRO A 315 5.59 16.23 -0.12
CA PRO A 315 5.37 16.26 -1.56
C PRO A 315 4.66 17.56 -2.01
N ASP A 316 4.06 18.32 -1.10
CA ASP A 316 3.40 19.59 -1.41
C ASP A 316 4.37 20.68 -1.88
N VAL A 317 5.67 20.54 -1.59
CA VAL A 317 6.71 21.48 -2.08
C VAL A 317 6.85 21.49 -3.60
N TYR A 318 6.34 20.44 -4.27
CA TYR A 318 6.36 20.32 -5.72
C TYR A 318 5.10 20.88 -6.38
N ALA A 319 4.15 21.46 -5.64
CA ALA A 319 2.99 22.14 -6.22
C ALA A 319 3.33 23.60 -6.56
N HIS A 320 2.92 24.08 -7.73
CA HIS A 320 2.90 25.51 -8.05
C HIS A 320 1.57 26.15 -7.58
N PRO A 321 1.47 27.49 -7.51
CA PRO A 321 0.23 28.15 -7.15
C PRO A 321 -0.97 27.69 -7.98
N GLY A 322 -2.04 27.25 -7.31
CA GLY A 322 -3.25 26.71 -7.94
C GLY A 322 -3.21 25.22 -8.28
N GLU A 323 -2.06 24.57 -8.13
CA GLU A 323 -1.95 23.12 -8.27
C GLU A 323 -2.14 22.42 -6.92
N ARG A 324 -2.44 21.11 -6.98
CA ARG A 324 -2.65 20.28 -5.80
C ARG A 324 -1.93 18.95 -5.95
N VAL A 325 -1.36 18.44 -4.86
CA VAL A 325 -0.73 17.12 -4.83
C VAL A 325 -1.66 16.13 -4.16
N LEU A 326 -1.87 15.00 -4.81
CA LEU A 326 -2.74 13.94 -4.31
C LEU A 326 -2.05 12.57 -4.48
N PRO A 327 -2.00 11.73 -3.43
CA PRO A 327 -1.61 10.33 -3.58
C PRO A 327 -2.59 9.59 -4.47
N VAL A 328 -2.09 8.84 -5.45
CA VAL A 328 -2.92 8.15 -6.45
C VAL A 328 -3.97 7.25 -5.81
N ALA A 329 -3.68 6.62 -4.66
CA ALA A 329 -4.66 5.81 -3.93
C ALA A 329 -5.91 6.61 -3.49
N ALA A 330 -5.81 7.93 -3.32
CA ALA A 330 -6.92 8.80 -2.99
C ALA A 330 -7.76 9.20 -4.22
N LEU A 331 -7.34 8.89 -5.46
CA LEU A 331 -8.14 9.19 -6.66
C LEU A 331 -9.49 8.50 -6.65
N ALA A 332 -9.59 7.33 -6.01
CA ALA A 332 -10.85 6.60 -5.81
C ALA A 332 -11.89 7.38 -4.97
N THR A 333 -11.46 8.43 -4.26
CA THR A 333 -12.33 9.34 -3.49
C THR A 333 -12.79 10.56 -4.31
N THR A 334 -12.46 10.58 -5.61
CA THR A 334 -12.75 11.68 -6.53
C THR A 334 -13.52 11.18 -7.76
N GLU A 335 -14.10 12.10 -8.51
CA GLU A 335 -14.79 11.81 -9.77
C GLU A 335 -13.85 11.83 -10.98
N LEU A 336 -12.58 12.24 -10.81
CA LEU A 336 -11.63 12.44 -11.91
C LEU A 336 -11.43 11.18 -12.78
N PRO A 337 -11.22 9.98 -12.20
CA PRO A 337 -10.99 8.76 -12.99
C PRO A 337 -12.19 8.32 -13.83
N ARG A 338 -13.41 8.85 -13.58
CA ARG A 338 -14.60 8.53 -14.39
C ARG A 338 -14.56 9.17 -15.78
N SER A 339 -13.75 10.22 -15.96
CA SER A 339 -13.51 10.80 -17.28
C SER A 339 -12.48 9.96 -18.03
N ALA A 340 -12.90 9.35 -19.16
CA ALA A 340 -12.00 8.57 -20.01
C ALA A 340 -10.80 9.39 -20.50
N ALA A 341 -11.02 10.66 -20.85
CA ALA A 341 -9.95 11.56 -21.27
C ALA A 341 -8.94 11.81 -20.14
N TRP A 342 -9.43 12.10 -18.93
CA TRP A 342 -8.56 12.30 -17.77
C TRP A 342 -7.75 11.05 -17.43
N LEU A 343 -8.41 9.88 -17.46
CA LEU A 343 -7.76 8.60 -17.19
C LEU A 343 -6.68 8.29 -18.24
N ALA A 344 -6.91 8.63 -19.52
CA ALA A 344 -5.91 8.52 -20.58
C ALA A 344 -4.72 9.44 -20.35
N ASP A 345 -4.94 10.71 -19.97
CA ASP A 345 -3.87 11.66 -19.66
C ASP A 345 -3.02 11.19 -18.48
N PHE A 346 -3.67 10.75 -17.40
CA PHE A 346 -2.97 10.21 -16.23
C PHE A 346 -2.19 8.94 -16.56
N THR A 347 -2.80 8.01 -17.31
CA THR A 347 -2.16 6.76 -17.73
C THR A 347 -0.96 7.02 -18.62
N ARG A 348 -1.06 7.98 -19.54
CA ARG A 348 0.04 8.42 -20.41
C ARG A 348 1.19 8.99 -19.60
N LEU A 349 0.91 9.89 -18.66
CA LEU A 349 1.91 10.46 -17.77
C LEU A 349 2.63 9.35 -16.97
N ALA A 350 1.87 8.46 -16.33
CA ALA A 350 2.40 7.39 -15.51
C ALA A 350 3.28 6.40 -16.30
N LEU A 351 2.80 5.94 -17.46
CA LEU A 351 3.56 5.02 -18.31
C LEU A 351 4.81 5.69 -18.92
N THR A 352 4.71 6.95 -19.35
CA THR A 352 5.85 7.69 -19.91
C THR A 352 6.99 7.77 -18.90
N VAL A 353 6.70 8.19 -17.67
CA VAL A 353 7.70 8.31 -16.61
C VAL A 353 8.26 6.94 -16.22
N CYS A 354 7.38 5.99 -15.93
CA CYS A 354 7.81 4.71 -15.38
C CYS A 354 8.56 3.85 -16.40
N LEU A 355 8.11 3.78 -17.65
CA LEU A 355 8.83 3.03 -18.69
C LEU A 355 10.17 3.68 -19.01
N ARG A 356 10.28 5.01 -19.01
CA ARG A 356 11.56 5.70 -19.19
C ARG A 356 12.52 5.38 -18.04
N LEU A 357 12.08 5.45 -16.79
CA LEU A 357 12.94 5.09 -15.65
C LEU A 357 13.38 3.62 -15.71
N LEU A 358 12.46 2.71 -16.05
CA LEU A 358 12.76 1.30 -16.18
C LEU A 358 13.84 1.07 -17.26
N ASP A 359 13.69 1.71 -18.43
CA ASP A 359 14.67 1.68 -19.52
C ASP A 359 16.06 2.14 -19.05
N LEU A 360 16.11 3.29 -18.37
CA LEU A 360 17.34 3.83 -17.78
C LEU A 360 17.96 2.90 -16.71
N GLY A 361 17.17 2.02 -16.10
CA GLY A 361 17.64 1.04 -15.12
C GLY A 361 17.07 1.19 -13.73
N VAL A 362 15.99 1.94 -13.53
CA VAL A 362 15.34 2.14 -12.22
C VAL A 362 13.91 1.64 -12.24
N ALA A 363 13.61 0.64 -11.39
CA ALA A 363 12.26 0.18 -11.16
C ALA A 363 11.72 0.72 -9.82
N LEU A 364 10.69 1.55 -9.90
CA LEU A 364 9.98 2.11 -8.75
C LEU A 364 8.97 1.11 -8.18
N GLU A 365 8.63 1.24 -6.89
CA GLU A 365 7.42 0.66 -6.33
C GLU A 365 6.25 1.64 -6.49
N ALA A 366 5.86 1.89 -7.73
CA ALA A 366 4.90 2.92 -8.13
C ALA A 366 3.43 2.54 -7.83
N HIS A 367 3.13 2.04 -6.63
CA HIS A 367 1.77 1.77 -6.18
C HIS A 367 1.09 3.04 -5.65
N GLY A 368 -0.24 3.04 -5.52
CA GLY A 368 -1.03 4.24 -5.25
C GLY A 368 -0.69 5.02 -3.98
N GLN A 369 -0.06 4.38 -2.97
CA GLN A 369 0.41 5.09 -1.77
C GLN A 369 1.74 5.84 -1.99
N ASN A 370 2.63 5.36 -2.86
CA ASN A 370 3.98 5.89 -3.07
C ASN A 370 4.07 6.80 -4.30
N LEU A 371 3.14 6.63 -5.24
CA LEU A 371 2.98 7.53 -6.37
C LEU A 371 1.91 8.58 -6.06
N LEU A 372 2.25 9.84 -6.27
CA LEU A 372 1.37 10.99 -6.17
C LEU A 372 1.30 11.68 -7.53
N VAL A 373 0.17 12.33 -7.78
CA VAL A 373 -0.07 13.13 -8.97
C VAL A 373 -0.25 14.59 -8.56
N VAL A 374 0.43 15.49 -9.27
CA VAL A 374 0.16 16.92 -9.23
C VAL A 374 -0.95 17.19 -10.24
N LEU A 375 -2.00 17.86 -9.78
CA LEU A 375 -3.15 18.26 -10.57
C LEU A 375 -3.12 19.78 -10.75
N SER A 376 -3.39 20.24 -11.96
CA SER A 376 -3.65 21.66 -12.24
C SER A 376 -4.92 22.16 -11.54
N ALA A 377 -5.17 23.47 -11.59
CA ALA A 377 -6.37 24.09 -11.05
C ALA A 377 -7.68 23.49 -11.62
N THR A 378 -7.65 23.03 -12.88
CA THR A 378 -8.80 22.36 -13.54
C THR A 378 -8.89 20.87 -13.24
N GLY A 379 -7.92 20.31 -12.52
CA GLY A 379 -7.86 18.89 -12.17
C GLY A 379 -7.09 18.03 -13.17
N ALA A 380 -6.55 18.57 -14.27
CA ALA A 380 -5.75 17.79 -15.22
C ALA A 380 -4.42 17.31 -14.59
N PRO A 381 -3.98 16.06 -14.83
CA PRO A 381 -2.73 15.53 -14.30
C PRO A 381 -1.54 16.15 -15.05
N VAL A 382 -0.61 16.77 -14.32
CA VAL A 382 0.51 17.52 -14.94
C VAL A 382 1.87 16.86 -14.74
N ARG A 383 2.15 16.31 -13.55
CA ARG A 383 3.40 15.61 -13.23
C ARG A 383 3.21 14.69 -12.02
N LEU A 384 4.21 13.85 -11.78
CA LEU A 384 4.20 12.88 -10.70
C LEU A 384 5.17 13.29 -9.58
N VAL A 385 4.86 12.86 -8.38
CA VAL A 385 5.80 12.89 -7.25
C VAL A 385 5.90 11.47 -6.71
N TYR A 386 7.11 10.94 -6.58
CA TYR A 386 7.36 9.64 -5.97
C TYR A 386 7.95 9.79 -4.58
N ARG A 387 7.57 8.86 -3.70
CA ARG A 387 8.07 8.80 -2.32
C ARG A 387 8.36 7.37 -1.90
N ASP A 388 9.13 7.24 -0.83
CA ASP A 388 9.59 5.96 -0.27
C ASP A 388 10.62 5.25 -1.17
N LEU A 389 11.86 5.69 -1.05
CA LEU A 389 12.96 5.26 -1.91
C LEU A 389 13.60 3.94 -1.46
N ALA A 390 13.30 3.48 -0.24
CA ALA A 390 13.99 2.35 0.42
C ALA A 390 13.77 0.99 -0.24
N ASP A 391 12.85 0.89 -1.21
CA ASP A 391 12.58 -0.36 -1.92
C ASP A 391 12.57 -0.22 -3.44
N ILE A 392 13.23 0.77 -4.03
CA ILE A 392 13.47 0.77 -5.50
C ILE A 392 14.38 -0.40 -5.92
N ARG A 393 14.43 -0.70 -7.22
CA ARG A 393 15.45 -1.56 -7.82
C ARG A 393 16.25 -0.81 -8.86
N VAL A 394 17.55 -1.07 -8.91
CA VAL A 394 18.52 -0.38 -9.75
C VAL A 394 19.35 -1.41 -10.52
N SER A 395 19.43 -1.25 -11.84
CA SER A 395 20.19 -2.11 -12.75
C SER A 395 21.45 -1.40 -13.22
N PRO A 396 22.64 -1.77 -12.69
CA PRO A 396 23.91 -1.23 -13.15
C PRO A 396 24.13 -1.43 -14.66
N ALA A 397 23.71 -2.58 -15.22
CA ALA A 397 23.89 -2.84 -16.63
C ALA A 397 23.04 -1.91 -17.51
N ARG A 398 21.80 -1.58 -17.11
CA ARG A 398 20.98 -0.60 -17.84
C ARG A 398 21.53 0.80 -17.70
N LEU A 399 21.91 1.23 -16.49
CA LEU A 399 22.54 2.54 -16.26
C LEU A 399 23.79 2.73 -17.15
N ALA A 400 24.66 1.72 -17.21
CA ALA A 400 25.87 1.76 -18.02
C ALA A 400 25.60 1.93 -19.53
N ARG A 401 24.52 1.35 -20.06
CA ARG A 401 24.10 1.54 -21.47
C ARG A 401 23.75 2.99 -21.79
N HIS A 402 23.32 3.75 -20.80
CA HIS A 402 23.01 5.17 -20.92
C HIS A 402 24.16 6.07 -20.44
N GLY A 403 25.34 5.52 -20.15
CA GLY A 403 26.48 6.27 -19.64
C GLY A 403 26.28 6.84 -18.24
N ILE A 404 25.37 6.26 -17.45
CA ILE A 404 25.07 6.69 -16.08
C ILE A 404 25.88 5.81 -15.12
N PRO A 405 26.69 6.39 -14.21
CA PRO A 405 27.42 5.60 -13.22
C PRO A 405 26.44 4.95 -12.23
N ALA A 406 26.70 3.69 -11.87
CA ALA A 406 25.94 3.03 -10.82
C ALA A 406 26.20 3.70 -9.46
N PRO A 407 25.17 3.96 -8.65
CA PRO A 407 25.36 4.52 -7.32
C PRO A 407 26.03 3.48 -6.41
N ALA A 408 26.71 3.96 -5.35
CA ALA A 408 27.34 3.10 -4.33
C ALA A 408 26.29 2.43 -3.42
N LEU A 409 25.49 1.54 -4.00
CA LEU A 409 24.43 0.77 -3.36
C LEU A 409 24.74 -0.72 -3.49
N SER A 410 24.16 -1.52 -2.60
CA SER A 410 24.30 -2.98 -2.63
C SER A 410 23.01 -3.69 -2.20
N GLY A 411 23.09 -4.99 -1.95
CA GLY A 411 21.98 -5.80 -1.46
C GLY A 411 20.78 -5.81 -2.40
N ARG A 412 19.58 -5.90 -1.82
CA ARG A 412 18.33 -6.11 -2.59
C ARG A 412 17.96 -4.98 -3.56
N ILE A 413 18.52 -3.77 -3.37
CA ILE A 413 18.22 -2.62 -4.23
C ILE A 413 18.90 -2.80 -5.60
N VAL A 414 20.04 -3.48 -5.67
CA VAL A 414 20.81 -3.61 -6.91
C VAL A 414 20.54 -4.96 -7.57
N THR A 415 20.08 -4.95 -8.82
CA THR A 415 19.82 -6.17 -9.61
C THR A 415 19.74 -5.88 -11.11
N ASP A 416 20.35 -6.75 -11.92
CA ASP A 416 20.20 -6.75 -13.38
C ASP A 416 19.18 -7.80 -13.86
N ASP A 417 18.51 -8.52 -12.94
CA ASP A 417 17.46 -9.45 -13.29
C ASP A 417 16.22 -8.69 -13.79
N VAL A 418 16.01 -8.77 -15.10
CA VAL A 418 14.88 -8.14 -15.79
C VAL A 418 13.52 -8.58 -15.24
N THR A 419 13.41 -9.81 -14.74
CA THR A 419 12.19 -10.33 -14.14
C THR A 419 11.89 -9.59 -12.84
N ILE A 420 12.90 -9.35 -12.00
CA ILE A 420 12.75 -8.60 -10.75
C ILE A 420 12.39 -7.14 -11.04
N LEU A 421 13.07 -6.51 -12.00
CA LEU A 421 12.79 -5.12 -12.39
C LEU A 421 11.35 -4.96 -12.89
N ARG A 422 10.90 -5.84 -13.79
CA ARG A 422 9.53 -5.84 -14.35
C ARG A 422 8.48 -6.17 -13.30
N ARG A 423 8.72 -7.16 -12.45
CA ARG A 423 7.84 -7.46 -11.31
C ARG A 423 7.64 -6.24 -10.43
N LYS A 424 8.74 -5.57 -10.06
CA LYS A 424 8.71 -4.36 -9.24
C LYS A 424 7.92 -3.23 -9.90
N MET A 425 8.23 -2.94 -11.17
CA MET A 425 7.58 -1.87 -11.91
C MET A 425 6.13 -2.20 -12.27
N PHE A 426 5.88 -3.25 -13.07
CA PHE A 426 4.54 -3.57 -13.58
C PHE A 426 3.58 -4.03 -12.50
N GLY A 427 4.06 -4.76 -11.48
CA GLY A 427 3.19 -5.21 -10.40
C GLY A 427 2.67 -4.07 -9.53
N SER A 428 3.45 -3.01 -9.36
CA SER A 428 3.02 -1.83 -8.62
C SER A 428 2.28 -0.82 -9.50
N LEU A 429 2.79 -0.56 -10.72
CA LEU A 429 2.21 0.39 -11.66
C LEU A 429 0.90 -0.12 -12.27
N ILE A 430 0.90 -1.29 -12.90
CA ILE A 430 -0.30 -1.83 -13.57
C ILE A 430 -1.20 -2.53 -12.56
N GLY A 431 -0.61 -3.46 -11.80
CA GLY A 431 -1.34 -4.26 -10.80
C GLY A 431 -1.80 -3.48 -9.56
N GLY A 432 -1.29 -2.26 -9.34
CA GLY A 432 -1.60 -1.43 -8.17
C GLY A 432 -2.17 -0.07 -8.53
N THR A 433 -1.46 0.75 -9.30
CA THR A 433 -1.86 2.13 -9.61
C THR A 433 -2.93 2.18 -10.71
N LEU A 434 -2.57 1.85 -11.95
CA LEU A 434 -3.48 2.01 -13.09
C LEU A 434 -4.69 1.09 -13.00
N GLY A 435 -4.49 -0.16 -12.58
CA GLY A 435 -5.58 -1.10 -12.35
C GLY A 435 -6.57 -0.62 -11.29
N ALA A 436 -6.08 -0.06 -10.18
CA ALA A 436 -6.97 0.43 -9.14
C ALA A 436 -7.68 1.74 -9.53
N THR A 437 -7.01 2.62 -10.27
CA THR A 437 -7.61 3.85 -10.78
C THR A 437 -8.66 3.57 -11.86
N ALA A 438 -8.44 2.58 -12.74
CA ALA A 438 -9.41 2.15 -13.73
C ALA A 438 -10.58 1.34 -13.12
N GLY A 439 -10.30 0.55 -12.08
CA GLY A 439 -11.30 -0.16 -11.29
C GLY A 439 -11.97 -1.35 -12.00
N SER A 440 -11.53 -1.73 -13.21
CA SER A 440 -11.96 -2.94 -13.92
C SER A 440 -10.99 -3.28 -15.06
N SER A 441 -11.01 -4.54 -15.51
CA SER A 441 -10.24 -4.98 -16.68
C SER A 441 -10.65 -4.27 -17.96
N ALA A 442 -11.96 -4.04 -18.16
CA ALA A 442 -12.47 -3.42 -19.37
C ALA A 442 -12.00 -1.97 -19.53
N VAL A 443 -12.14 -1.17 -18.47
CA VAL A 443 -11.68 0.24 -18.48
C VAL A 443 -10.15 0.32 -18.59
N LEU A 444 -9.43 -0.56 -17.88
CA LEU A 444 -7.97 -0.61 -17.97
C LEU A 444 -7.51 -0.94 -19.40
N ARG A 445 -8.15 -1.91 -20.06
CA ARG A 445 -7.87 -2.27 -21.45
C ARG A 445 -8.10 -1.08 -22.39
N GLU A 446 -9.26 -0.44 -22.32
CA GLU A 446 -9.62 0.70 -23.18
C GLU A 446 -8.63 1.86 -23.05
N VAL A 447 -8.26 2.23 -21.82
CA VAL A 447 -7.30 3.32 -21.62
C VAL A 447 -5.90 2.94 -22.08
N LEU A 448 -5.46 1.70 -21.84
CA LEU A 448 -4.16 1.24 -22.30
C LEU A 448 -4.11 1.21 -23.84
N GLU A 449 -5.14 0.70 -24.53
CA GLU A 449 -5.24 0.70 -26.00
C GLU A 449 -5.14 2.11 -26.60
N THR A 450 -5.67 3.11 -25.88
CA THR A 450 -5.61 4.52 -26.27
C THR A 450 -4.20 5.08 -26.12
N VAL A 451 -3.54 4.80 -25.00
CA VAL A 451 -2.28 5.45 -24.63
C VAL A 451 -1.06 4.81 -25.29
N VAL A 452 -1.01 3.48 -25.40
CA VAL A 452 0.20 2.74 -25.84
C VAL A 452 0.60 3.00 -27.28
N ARG A 453 -0.28 3.60 -28.09
CA ARG A 453 0.00 3.95 -29.49
C ARG A 453 1.07 5.03 -29.61
N ASP A 454 1.10 5.96 -28.67
CA ASP A 454 1.99 7.13 -28.71
C ASP A 454 3.22 6.98 -27.79
N LEU A 455 3.37 5.83 -27.12
CA LEU A 455 4.53 5.55 -26.28
C LEU A 455 5.73 5.05 -27.12
N PRO A 456 6.98 5.38 -26.72
CA PRO A 456 8.17 4.84 -27.36
C PRO A 456 8.17 3.29 -27.34
N ARG A 457 8.53 2.68 -28.46
CA ARG A 457 8.61 1.22 -28.58
C ARG A 457 9.89 0.71 -27.92
N THR A 458 9.77 0.26 -26.68
CA THR A 458 10.85 -0.35 -25.90
C THR A 458 10.59 -1.85 -25.70
N PRO A 459 11.63 -2.66 -25.39
CA PRO A 459 11.43 -4.07 -25.04
C PRO A 459 10.49 -4.28 -23.85
N ASP A 460 10.46 -3.35 -22.90
CA ASP A 460 9.57 -3.43 -21.74
C ASP A 460 8.12 -3.08 -22.10
N LEU A 461 7.90 -2.16 -23.05
CA LEU A 461 6.54 -1.93 -23.57
C LEU A 461 6.01 -3.17 -24.30
N ALA A 462 6.83 -3.85 -25.12
CA ALA A 462 6.40 -5.08 -25.79
C ALA A 462 5.93 -6.15 -24.78
N VAL A 463 6.69 -6.36 -23.70
CA VAL A 463 6.30 -7.29 -22.63
C VAL A 463 5.01 -6.87 -21.92
N LEU A 464 4.83 -5.57 -21.67
CA LEU A 464 3.57 -5.07 -21.10
C LEU A 464 2.36 -5.35 -22.00
N LEU A 465 2.54 -5.35 -23.32
CA LEU A 465 1.47 -5.59 -24.29
C LEU A 465 1.17 -7.08 -24.49
N ASP A 466 2.19 -7.93 -24.44
CA ASP A 466 2.09 -9.32 -24.92
C ASP A 466 2.11 -10.38 -23.81
N GLU A 467 2.71 -10.09 -22.64
CA GLU A 467 2.90 -11.09 -21.59
C GLU A 467 1.91 -10.95 -20.41
N PRO A 468 1.61 -12.03 -19.68
CA PRO A 468 0.92 -11.94 -18.38
C PRO A 468 1.61 -10.95 -17.43
N LEU A 469 0.80 -10.21 -16.67
CA LEU A 469 1.31 -9.13 -15.85
C LEU A 469 1.59 -9.61 -14.41
N PRO A 470 2.76 -9.30 -13.85
CA PRO A 470 3.08 -9.72 -12.50
C PRO A 470 2.22 -8.97 -11.48
N THR A 471 1.84 -9.64 -10.39
CA THR A 471 1.27 -9.01 -9.19
C THR A 471 1.84 -9.68 -7.95
N LYS A 472 1.90 -8.99 -6.82
CA LYS A 472 2.19 -9.64 -5.54
C LYS A 472 1.06 -10.62 -5.19
N ALA A 473 1.43 -11.84 -4.80
CA ALA A 473 0.51 -12.87 -4.34
C ALA A 473 0.24 -12.68 -2.83
N LEU A 474 -0.49 -11.61 -2.51
CA LEU A 474 -0.60 -11.08 -1.15
C LEU A 474 -1.20 -12.10 -0.17
N SER A 475 -2.16 -12.91 -0.61
CA SER A 475 -2.79 -13.90 0.27
C SER A 475 -1.92 -15.14 0.42
N LEU A 476 -1.26 -15.58 -0.66
CA LEU A 476 -0.30 -16.68 -0.63
C LEU A 476 0.90 -16.36 0.26
N MET A 477 1.37 -15.11 0.25
CA MET A 477 2.39 -14.64 1.20
C MET A 477 1.95 -14.80 2.65
N ARG A 478 0.66 -14.54 2.97
CA ARG A 478 0.13 -14.76 4.32
C ARG A 478 -0.01 -16.25 4.67
N LEU A 479 -0.32 -17.09 3.68
CA LEU A 479 -0.41 -18.55 3.84
C LEU A 479 0.96 -19.26 3.78
N SER A 480 2.04 -18.53 3.48
CA SER A 480 3.40 -19.07 3.36
C SER A 480 4.39 -18.32 4.26
N PRO A 481 4.15 -18.26 5.58
CA PRO A 481 4.94 -17.41 6.50
C PRO A 481 6.43 -17.76 6.54
N GLU A 482 6.79 -18.98 6.18
CA GLU A 482 8.18 -19.46 6.12
C GLU A 482 8.93 -19.02 4.85
N THR A 483 8.23 -18.47 3.85
CA THR A 483 8.85 -17.98 2.61
C THR A 483 9.16 -16.49 2.74
N PRO A 484 10.43 -16.09 2.87
CA PRO A 484 10.79 -14.68 2.99
C PRO A 484 10.61 -13.95 1.65
N GLY A 485 10.27 -12.66 1.73
CA GLY A 485 10.19 -11.77 0.57
C GLY A 485 8.86 -11.84 -0.20
N ASP A 486 8.86 -11.23 -1.37
CA ASP A 486 7.66 -11.13 -2.23
C ASP A 486 7.43 -12.43 -3.01
N ILE A 487 6.24 -13.02 -2.87
CA ILE A 487 5.75 -14.07 -3.77
C ILE A 487 4.93 -13.42 -4.89
N TRP A 488 5.09 -13.90 -6.12
CA TRP A 488 4.48 -13.31 -7.30
C TRP A 488 3.46 -14.24 -7.94
N ALA A 489 2.36 -13.66 -8.40
CA ALA A 489 1.37 -14.27 -9.27
C ALA A 489 1.40 -13.59 -10.64
N GLN A 490 0.69 -14.17 -11.61
CA GLN A 490 0.51 -13.63 -12.94
C GLN A 490 -0.97 -13.35 -13.17
N LEU A 491 -1.28 -12.14 -13.62
CA LEU A 491 -2.61 -11.74 -14.06
C LEU A 491 -2.73 -11.90 -15.57
N PRO A 492 -3.92 -12.24 -16.09
CA PRO A 492 -4.18 -12.15 -17.52
C PRO A 492 -3.82 -10.75 -18.03
N ASN A 493 -3.16 -10.69 -19.18
CA ASN A 493 -2.87 -9.40 -19.81
C ASN A 493 -4.21 -8.73 -20.23
N PRO A 494 -4.46 -7.46 -19.91
CA PRO A 494 -5.66 -6.73 -20.35
C PRO A 494 -5.90 -6.77 -21.86
N PHE A 495 -4.86 -6.91 -22.68
CA PHE A 495 -4.95 -7.01 -24.14
C PHE A 495 -5.30 -8.41 -24.63
N ALA A 496 -5.08 -9.46 -23.83
CA ALA A 496 -5.45 -10.81 -24.21
C ALA A 496 -6.97 -10.89 -24.39
N THR A 497 -7.42 -11.38 -25.54
CA THR A 497 -8.84 -11.69 -25.78
C THR A 497 -9.29 -12.72 -24.76
N GLN A 498 -10.26 -12.35 -23.90
CA GLN A 498 -10.88 -13.23 -22.91
C GLN A 498 -11.82 -14.24 -23.57
#